data_AF-A0A2T5C9Z7-F1
#
_entry.id   AF-A0A2T5C9Z7-F1
#
_cell.length_a   1.000
_cell.length_b   1.000
_cell.length_c   1.000
_cell.angle_alpha   90.00
_cell.angle_beta   90.00
_cell.angle_gamma   90.00
#
_symmetry.space_group_name_H-M   'P 1'
#
loop_
_entity.id
_entity.type
_entity.pdbx_description
1 polymer ?
#
loop_
_entity_poly.entity_id
_entity_poly.type
_entity_poly.pdbx_seq_one_letter_code
_entity_poly.pdbx_strand_id
1 'polypeptide(L)'
;MTQTYHALALFSGGLDSILAMKTVLDQGLRVLGLHFCSPFFGHPDKIGHWQRIYNLEIRPVDVHQEFIDILRQGPRFGYGKVLNPCVDCKITMLAHAKSLLDQYGARFLISGEVLGQRPMSQRRDTLNLISKQAEVRDLLLRPLCAGHLPPTPMEEEGLVDRSRLHSISGRGRKDQLRLAETYGLTEIPTPAGGCLLAEQESAKRFWPVLTRIPDPSPRDFALANMSRQYWNDGLWMMVGRNKANNDALARMAQAEDLLFKTADVQGPLALGRRKPGIIWTEEDIRLAATFVAGFTAKKRPPGQAPLIRVTSSDQSRTLECPAESPSETGWTEFTWDRTKQEKQDWINANSPS
;
A
#
# COMPACT_ATOMS: atom_id res chain seq x y z
N MET A 1 11.71 -31.36 -10.15
CA MET A 1 12.03 -30.50 -11.31
C MET A 1 11.59 -29.09 -10.95
N THR A 2 12.52 -28.13 -10.88
CA THR A 2 12.15 -26.71 -10.75
C THR A 2 11.29 -26.34 -11.97
N GLN A 3 10.10 -25.82 -11.72
CA GLN A 3 9.14 -25.53 -12.78
C GLN A 3 9.65 -24.30 -13.57
N THR A 4 10.10 -24.51 -14.80
CA THR A 4 10.67 -23.46 -15.67
C THR A 4 9.55 -22.65 -16.33
N TYR A 5 9.63 -21.32 -16.23
CA TYR A 5 8.73 -20.39 -16.92
C TYR A 5 9.43 -19.75 -18.12
N HIS A 6 8.70 -19.22 -19.09
CA HIS A 6 9.28 -18.41 -20.16
C HIS A 6 9.37 -16.94 -19.73
N ALA A 7 8.39 -16.46 -18.97
CA ALA A 7 8.32 -15.08 -18.53
C ALA A 7 7.76 -14.90 -17.12
N LEU A 8 8.17 -13.81 -16.47
CA LEU A 8 7.59 -13.31 -15.22
C LEU A 8 6.76 -12.06 -15.50
N ALA A 9 5.51 -12.01 -15.03
CA ALA A 9 4.61 -10.89 -15.25
C ALA A 9 4.40 -10.08 -13.97
N LEU A 10 4.50 -8.76 -14.04
CA LEU A 10 4.06 -7.88 -12.94
C LEU A 10 2.52 -7.92 -12.88
N PHE A 11 1.98 -8.69 -11.94
CA PHE A 11 0.55 -8.95 -11.82
C PHE A 11 -0.10 -8.08 -10.73
N SER A 12 -0.94 -7.13 -11.12
CA SER A 12 -1.60 -6.22 -10.17
C SER A 12 -3.01 -6.66 -9.78
N GLY A 13 -3.56 -7.70 -10.42
CA GLY A 13 -4.98 -8.06 -10.33
C GLY A 13 -5.91 -7.16 -11.14
N GLY A 14 -5.38 -6.11 -11.78
CA GLY A 14 -6.13 -5.25 -12.69
C GLY A 14 -6.25 -5.86 -14.08
N LEU A 15 -7.27 -5.42 -14.83
CA LEU A 15 -7.59 -5.92 -16.16
C LEU A 15 -6.37 -5.96 -17.09
N ASP A 16 -5.59 -4.88 -17.16
CA ASP A 16 -4.44 -4.81 -18.07
C ASP A 16 -3.37 -5.88 -17.75
N SER A 17 -3.14 -6.19 -16.47
CA SER A 17 -2.17 -7.23 -16.08
C SER A 17 -2.65 -8.65 -16.41
N ILE A 18 -3.96 -8.90 -16.29
CA ILE A 18 -4.58 -10.18 -16.66
C ILE A 18 -4.49 -10.38 -18.17
N LEU A 19 -4.88 -9.37 -18.95
CA LEU A 19 -4.86 -9.43 -20.41
C LEU A 19 -3.44 -9.59 -20.94
N ALA A 20 -2.46 -8.88 -20.38
CA ALA A 20 -1.06 -9.01 -20.80
C ALA A 20 -0.52 -10.44 -20.59
N MET A 21 -0.85 -11.08 -19.46
CA MET A 21 -0.49 -12.48 -19.23
C MET A 21 -1.21 -13.40 -20.22
N LYS A 22 -2.52 -13.22 -20.41
CA LYS A 22 -3.32 -14.04 -21.35
C LYS A 22 -2.81 -13.94 -22.78
N THR A 23 -2.43 -12.75 -23.26
CA THR A 23 -1.84 -12.54 -24.59
C THR A 23 -0.57 -13.37 -24.80
N VAL A 24 0.28 -13.51 -23.79
CA VAL A 24 1.51 -14.31 -23.91
C VAL A 24 1.23 -15.80 -23.73
N LEU A 25 0.33 -16.16 -22.80
CA LEU A 25 -0.11 -17.56 -22.60
C LEU A 25 -0.79 -18.14 -23.86
N ASP A 26 -1.57 -17.33 -24.58
CA ASP A 26 -2.24 -17.74 -25.83
C ASP A 26 -1.25 -18.13 -26.94
N GLN A 27 0.01 -17.65 -26.84
CA GLN A 27 1.09 -18.06 -27.73
C GLN A 27 1.76 -19.39 -27.34
N GLY A 28 1.25 -20.10 -26.33
CA GLY A 28 1.79 -21.37 -25.86
C GLY A 28 2.96 -21.22 -24.88
N LEU A 29 3.28 -20.00 -24.45
CA LEU A 29 4.33 -19.74 -23.47
C LEU A 29 3.82 -19.89 -22.04
N ARG A 30 4.73 -20.18 -21.13
CA ARG A 30 4.45 -20.31 -19.68
C ARG A 30 4.80 -19.04 -18.94
N VAL A 31 3.84 -18.47 -18.22
CA VAL A 31 4.00 -17.18 -17.53
C VAL A 31 3.67 -17.33 -16.05
N LEU A 32 4.55 -16.82 -15.19
CA LEU A 32 4.29 -16.69 -13.75
C LEU A 32 3.94 -15.24 -13.40
N GLY A 33 2.79 -15.01 -12.79
CA GLY A 33 2.41 -13.71 -12.25
C GLY A 33 3.07 -13.43 -10.91
N LEU A 34 3.80 -12.33 -10.79
CA LEU A 34 4.36 -11.81 -9.55
C LEU A 34 3.44 -10.73 -8.99
N HIS A 35 2.79 -11.02 -7.86
CA HIS A 35 1.91 -10.10 -7.15
C HIS A 35 2.64 -9.40 -6.01
N PHE A 36 3.17 -8.22 -6.29
CA PHE A 36 3.90 -7.40 -5.32
C PHE A 36 2.99 -6.89 -4.19
N CYS A 37 3.45 -7.07 -2.96
CA CYS A 37 2.74 -6.72 -1.74
C CYS A 37 3.57 -5.72 -0.92
N SER A 38 2.96 -4.60 -0.54
CA SER A 38 3.52 -3.59 0.36
C SER A 38 2.46 -3.18 1.39
N PRO A 39 2.76 -2.35 2.41
CA PRO A 39 1.72 -1.84 3.30
C PRO A 39 0.72 -0.91 2.59
N PHE A 40 1.04 -0.50 1.35
CA PHE A 40 0.31 0.52 0.61
C PHE A 40 -0.50 -0.02 -0.57
N PHE A 41 -0.22 -1.24 -1.02
CA PHE A 41 -0.91 -1.91 -2.12
C PHE A 41 -0.63 -3.42 -2.09
N GLY A 42 -1.43 -4.16 -2.86
CA GLY A 42 -1.34 -5.61 -2.92
C GLY A 42 -2.43 -6.27 -2.08
N HIS A 43 -2.89 -7.43 -2.54
CA HIS A 43 -3.97 -8.22 -1.97
C HIS A 43 -3.58 -9.70 -2.01
N PRO A 44 -2.64 -10.14 -1.16
CA PRO A 44 -2.20 -11.54 -1.13
C PRO A 44 -3.36 -12.51 -0.84
N ASP A 45 -4.37 -12.06 -0.11
CA ASP A 45 -5.61 -12.78 0.18
C ASP A 45 -6.45 -13.09 -1.09
N LYS A 46 -6.32 -12.27 -2.14
CA LYS A 46 -7.06 -12.46 -3.40
C LYS A 46 -6.36 -13.37 -4.40
N ILE A 47 -5.10 -13.74 -4.17
CA ILE A 47 -4.32 -14.57 -5.10
C ILE A 47 -5.06 -15.88 -5.44
N GLY A 48 -5.53 -16.61 -4.43
CA GLY A 48 -6.25 -17.87 -4.64
C GLY A 48 -7.58 -17.71 -5.40
N HIS A 49 -8.22 -16.53 -5.34
CA HIS A 49 -9.37 -16.20 -6.18
C HIS A 49 -8.94 -15.97 -7.63
N TRP A 50 -7.95 -15.11 -7.84
CA TRP A 50 -7.44 -14.76 -9.17
C TRP A 50 -6.89 -15.97 -9.93
N GLN A 51 -6.16 -16.86 -9.25
CA GLN A 51 -5.65 -18.08 -9.86
C GLN A 51 -6.78 -18.96 -10.40
N ARG A 52 -7.88 -19.11 -9.65
CA ARG A 52 -9.03 -19.91 -10.06
C ARG A 52 -9.82 -19.26 -11.18
N ILE A 53 -10.21 -18.00 -11.01
CA ILE A 53 -11.15 -17.34 -11.95
C ILE A 53 -10.49 -16.97 -13.27
N TYR A 54 -9.21 -16.64 -13.26
CA TYR A 54 -8.47 -16.31 -14.48
C TYR A 54 -7.66 -17.47 -15.03
N ASN A 55 -7.59 -18.62 -14.34
CA ASN A 55 -6.74 -19.75 -14.69
C ASN A 55 -5.29 -19.28 -14.96
N LEU A 56 -4.67 -18.66 -13.93
CA LEU A 56 -3.32 -18.10 -13.97
C LEU A 56 -2.48 -18.64 -12.81
N GLU A 57 -1.18 -18.80 -13.04
CA GLU A 57 -0.21 -19.05 -11.97
C GLU A 57 0.26 -17.71 -11.37
N ILE A 58 0.10 -17.51 -10.07
CA ILE A 58 0.40 -16.24 -9.39
C ILE A 58 1.10 -16.53 -8.06
N ARG A 59 2.16 -15.76 -7.73
CA ARG A 59 2.89 -15.84 -6.46
C ARG A 59 2.97 -14.45 -5.80
N PRO A 60 2.82 -14.35 -4.47
CA PRO A 60 3.08 -13.11 -3.77
C PRO A 60 4.58 -12.80 -3.79
N VAL A 61 4.92 -11.52 -3.86
CA VAL A 61 6.28 -11.00 -3.68
C VAL A 61 6.23 -9.91 -2.62
N ASP A 62 6.95 -10.12 -1.52
CA ASP A 62 7.08 -9.14 -0.45
C ASP A 62 8.04 -8.03 -0.88
N VAL A 63 7.58 -6.78 -0.80
CA VAL A 63 8.40 -5.58 -0.99
C VAL A 63 8.07 -4.54 0.08
N HIS A 64 7.71 -4.99 1.29
CA HIS A 64 7.18 -4.09 2.32
C HIS A 64 8.22 -3.05 2.74
N GLN A 65 9.44 -3.49 3.05
CA GLN A 65 10.48 -2.61 3.56
C GLN A 65 11.03 -1.70 2.47
N GLU A 66 11.25 -2.23 1.26
CA GLU A 66 11.78 -1.48 0.12
C GLU A 66 10.89 -0.28 -0.21
N PHE A 67 9.57 -0.43 -0.11
CA PHE A 67 8.64 0.66 -0.39
C PHE A 67 8.55 1.68 0.76
N ILE A 68 8.77 1.26 2.00
CA ILE A 68 8.91 2.18 3.13
C ILE A 68 10.19 3.00 2.95
N ASP A 69 11.28 2.35 2.58
CA ASP A 69 12.58 2.98 2.40
C ASP A 69 12.55 4.01 1.27
N ILE A 70 11.91 3.72 0.13
CA ILE A 70 11.69 4.68 -0.95
C ILE A 70 11.00 5.95 -0.43
N LEU A 71 9.95 5.80 0.37
CA LEU A 71 9.21 6.94 0.91
C LEU A 71 10.00 7.69 1.99
N ARG A 72 10.81 7.00 2.78
CA ARG A 72 11.58 7.62 3.86
C ARG A 72 12.80 8.37 3.34
N GLN A 73 13.51 7.80 2.37
CA GLN A 73 14.72 8.38 1.78
C GLN A 73 14.42 9.56 0.86
N GLY A 74 13.16 9.73 0.45
CA GLY A 74 12.78 10.68 -0.57
C GLY A 74 12.84 10.04 -1.96
N PRO A 75 11.68 9.75 -2.59
CA PRO A 75 11.66 9.14 -3.90
C PRO A 75 12.36 10.02 -4.93
N ARG A 76 13.21 9.42 -5.77
CA ARG A 76 14.06 10.14 -6.73
C ARG A 76 13.25 10.94 -7.75
N PHE A 77 12.09 10.44 -8.14
CA PHE A 77 11.17 11.12 -9.07
C PHE A 77 10.03 11.86 -8.35
N GLY A 78 10.16 12.04 -7.03
CA GLY A 78 9.27 12.79 -6.17
C GLY A 78 8.03 12.03 -5.71
N TYR A 79 7.38 12.56 -4.68
CA TYR A 79 6.16 11.98 -4.08
C TYR A 79 4.89 12.14 -4.93
N GLY A 80 4.95 12.82 -6.08
CA GLY A 80 3.76 13.18 -6.83
C GLY A 80 2.77 14.05 -6.04
N LYS A 81 1.50 14.02 -6.47
CA LYS A 81 0.44 14.89 -5.90
C LYS A 81 0.16 14.56 -4.43
N VAL A 82 0.07 13.27 -4.10
CA VAL A 82 -0.27 12.79 -2.75
C VAL A 82 0.98 12.22 -2.08
N LEU A 83 1.21 10.92 -2.12
CA LEU A 83 2.44 10.24 -1.71
C LEU A 83 2.80 9.15 -2.71
N ASN A 84 2.51 9.38 -4.00
CA ASN A 84 2.48 8.39 -5.07
C ASN A 84 3.75 8.42 -5.98
N PRO A 85 4.91 7.87 -5.55
CA PRO A 85 6.14 7.83 -6.34
C PRO A 85 6.09 6.74 -7.42
N CYS A 86 5.11 6.81 -8.32
CA CYS A 86 4.79 5.74 -9.26
C CYS A 86 5.97 5.32 -10.16
N VAL A 87 6.88 6.23 -10.47
CA VAL A 87 8.07 5.95 -11.29
C VAL A 87 9.06 5.10 -10.49
N ASP A 88 9.42 5.53 -9.28
CA ASP A 88 10.28 4.75 -8.37
C ASP A 88 9.68 3.37 -8.08
N CYS A 89 8.38 3.30 -7.74
CA CYS A 89 7.69 2.03 -7.50
C CYS A 89 7.84 1.05 -8.67
N LYS A 90 7.72 1.55 -9.91
CA LYS A 90 7.82 0.73 -11.12
C LYS A 90 9.25 0.27 -11.37
N ILE A 91 10.23 1.15 -11.16
CA ILE A 91 11.64 0.81 -11.27
C ILE A 91 11.98 -0.30 -10.28
N THR A 92 11.59 -0.14 -9.01
CA THR A 92 11.85 -1.13 -7.96
C THR A 92 11.20 -2.47 -8.25
N MET A 93 9.92 -2.51 -8.63
CA MET A 93 9.26 -3.78 -8.97
C MET A 93 9.88 -4.48 -10.18
N LEU A 94 10.28 -3.72 -11.21
CA LEU A 94 10.92 -4.31 -12.39
C LEU A 94 12.33 -4.82 -12.11
N ALA A 95 13.12 -4.07 -11.34
CA ALA A 95 14.45 -4.50 -10.91
C ALA A 95 14.38 -5.76 -10.04
N HIS A 96 13.41 -5.83 -9.12
CA HIS A 96 13.16 -7.02 -8.31
C HIS A 96 12.65 -8.19 -9.17
N ALA A 97 11.76 -7.95 -10.14
CA ALA A 97 11.32 -9.01 -11.05
C ALA A 97 12.48 -9.54 -11.93
N LYS A 98 13.40 -8.66 -12.36
CA LYS A 98 14.61 -9.03 -13.09
C LYS A 98 15.51 -9.95 -12.28
N SER A 99 15.72 -9.68 -10.99
CA SER A 99 16.57 -10.53 -10.14
C SER A 99 15.99 -11.93 -9.91
N LEU A 100 14.69 -12.12 -10.16
CA LEU A 100 14.00 -13.40 -10.04
C LEU A 100 14.03 -14.25 -11.32
N LEU A 101 14.50 -13.70 -12.46
CA LEU A 101 14.49 -14.42 -13.74
C LEU A 101 15.21 -15.78 -13.65
N ASP A 102 16.46 -15.78 -13.17
CA ASP A 102 17.28 -17.00 -13.05
C ASP A 102 16.66 -18.02 -12.09
N GLN A 103 16.12 -17.56 -10.96
CA GLN A 103 15.46 -18.41 -9.97
C GLN A 103 14.29 -19.20 -10.56
N TYR A 104 13.53 -18.59 -11.46
CA TYR A 104 12.37 -19.20 -12.12
C TYR A 104 12.67 -19.76 -13.52
N GLY A 105 13.95 -19.67 -13.95
CA GLY A 105 14.39 -20.04 -15.29
C GLY A 105 13.69 -19.28 -16.42
N ALA A 106 13.21 -18.06 -16.14
CA ALA A 106 12.51 -17.20 -17.08
C ALA A 106 13.48 -16.35 -17.91
N ARG A 107 13.11 -16.06 -19.16
CA ARG A 107 13.96 -15.30 -20.09
C ARG A 107 13.61 -13.82 -20.16
N PHE A 108 12.37 -13.44 -19.85
CA PHE A 108 11.90 -12.06 -19.99
C PHE A 108 10.79 -11.70 -19.00
N LEU A 109 10.46 -10.41 -18.94
CA LEU A 109 9.45 -9.80 -18.09
C LEU A 109 8.25 -9.33 -18.91
N ILE A 110 7.07 -9.32 -18.29
CA ILE A 110 5.84 -8.79 -18.86
C ILE A 110 5.27 -7.72 -17.93
N SER A 111 4.78 -6.62 -18.50
CA SER A 111 3.88 -5.70 -17.78
C SER A 111 2.61 -5.41 -18.57
N GLY A 112 1.51 -5.19 -17.85
CA GLY A 112 0.25 -4.69 -18.42
C GLY A 112 0.25 -3.19 -18.67
N GLU A 113 1.40 -2.55 -18.88
CA GLU A 113 1.43 -1.11 -19.15
C GLU A 113 0.94 -0.79 -20.56
N VAL A 114 -0.01 0.13 -20.66
CA VAL A 114 -0.54 0.65 -21.94
C VAL A 114 -0.03 2.06 -22.17
N LEU A 115 0.53 2.31 -23.34
CA LEU A 115 1.10 3.61 -23.70
C LEU A 115 0.03 4.73 -23.60
N GLY A 116 0.34 5.77 -22.84
CA GLY A 116 -0.52 6.94 -22.67
C GLY A 116 -1.74 6.73 -21.77
N GLN A 117 -1.92 5.55 -21.17
CA GLN A 117 -3.08 5.25 -20.33
C GLN A 117 -2.99 5.94 -18.96
N ARG A 118 -1.79 6.06 -18.37
CA ARG A 118 -1.54 6.80 -17.12
C ARG A 118 -0.61 8.00 -17.34
N PRO A 119 -1.03 9.23 -16.96
CA PRO A 119 -0.28 10.45 -17.26
C PRO A 119 1.07 10.54 -16.52
N MET A 120 1.21 9.88 -15.37
CA MET A 120 2.42 9.96 -14.54
C MET A 120 3.46 8.89 -14.83
N SER A 121 3.07 7.70 -15.29
CA SER A 121 3.97 6.53 -15.36
C SER A 121 4.00 5.84 -16.71
N GLN A 122 3.10 6.18 -17.64
CA GLN A 122 2.95 5.44 -18.90
C GLN A 122 3.00 6.34 -20.15
N ARG A 123 3.55 7.55 -20.02
CA ARG A 123 3.96 8.33 -21.20
C ARG A 123 5.22 7.70 -21.82
N ARG A 124 5.47 7.94 -23.11
CA ARG A 124 6.57 7.30 -23.85
C ARG A 124 7.94 7.57 -23.22
N ASP A 125 8.21 8.83 -22.88
CA ASP A 125 9.39 9.27 -22.15
C ASP A 125 9.54 8.52 -20.82
N THR A 126 8.45 8.40 -20.07
CA THR A 126 8.46 7.76 -18.75
C THR A 126 8.64 6.24 -18.84
N LEU A 127 8.01 5.55 -19.80
CA LEU A 127 8.24 4.12 -20.02
C LEU A 127 9.70 3.82 -20.38
N ASN A 128 10.30 4.66 -21.23
CA ASN A 128 11.71 4.56 -21.60
C ASN A 128 12.63 4.80 -20.40
N LEU A 129 12.33 5.82 -19.59
CA LEU A 129 13.06 6.13 -18.37
C LEU A 129 13.00 4.95 -17.38
N ILE A 130 11.81 4.45 -17.08
CA ILE A 130 11.61 3.32 -16.16
C ILE A 130 12.39 2.09 -16.63
N SER A 131 12.26 1.74 -17.92
CA SER A 131 12.95 0.55 -18.46
C SER A 131 14.47 0.70 -18.44
N LYS A 132 14.99 1.92 -18.63
CA LYS A 132 16.42 2.22 -18.52
C LYS A 132 16.91 2.13 -17.08
N GLN A 133 16.20 2.76 -16.13
CA GLN A 133 16.61 2.79 -14.72
C GLN A 133 16.49 1.43 -14.03
N ALA A 134 15.51 0.61 -14.42
CA ALA A 134 15.39 -0.76 -13.97
C ALA A 134 16.29 -1.74 -14.73
N GLU A 135 16.99 -1.27 -15.78
CA GLU A 135 17.87 -2.10 -16.62
C GLU A 135 17.17 -3.32 -17.23
N VAL A 136 15.95 -3.12 -17.75
CA VAL A 136 15.09 -4.16 -18.34
C VAL A 136 14.67 -3.83 -19.77
N ARG A 137 15.32 -2.87 -20.45
CA ARG A 137 14.95 -2.45 -21.81
C ARG A 137 14.81 -3.64 -22.76
N ASP A 138 15.78 -4.54 -22.72
CA ASP A 138 15.87 -5.69 -23.61
C ASP A 138 15.20 -6.95 -23.03
N LEU A 139 14.55 -6.80 -21.86
CA LEU A 139 13.90 -7.90 -21.13
C LEU A 139 12.40 -7.66 -20.95
N LEU A 140 11.88 -6.46 -21.14
CA LEU A 140 10.50 -6.11 -20.77
C LEU A 140 9.57 -6.02 -21.98
N LEU A 141 8.70 -7.01 -22.11
CA LEU A 141 7.58 -6.99 -23.04
C LEU A 141 6.38 -6.22 -22.46
N ARG A 142 5.72 -5.42 -23.29
CA ARG A 142 4.44 -4.76 -22.98
C ARG A 142 3.38 -5.21 -23.98
N PRO A 143 2.79 -6.41 -23.81
CA PRO A 143 1.99 -7.07 -24.85
C PRO A 143 0.80 -6.24 -25.37
N LEU A 144 0.23 -5.41 -24.50
CA LEU A 144 -0.95 -4.61 -24.84
C LEU A 144 -0.65 -3.41 -25.72
N CYS A 145 0.59 -2.90 -25.71
CA CYS A 145 0.97 -1.72 -26.50
C CYS A 145 2.24 -1.92 -27.34
N ALA A 146 2.68 -3.18 -27.53
CA ALA A 146 3.90 -3.53 -28.24
C ALA A 146 3.96 -2.98 -29.67
N GLY A 147 2.82 -2.89 -30.37
CA GLY A 147 2.77 -2.31 -31.72
C GLY A 147 3.14 -0.83 -31.81
N HIS A 148 3.15 -0.11 -30.67
CA HIS A 148 3.62 1.28 -30.57
C HIS A 148 5.07 1.42 -30.11
N LEU A 149 5.74 0.31 -29.79
CA LEU A 149 7.09 0.27 -29.24
C LEU A 149 8.04 -0.45 -30.21
N PRO A 150 9.35 -0.19 -30.14
CA PRO A 150 10.34 -1.02 -30.84
C PRO A 150 10.19 -2.50 -30.46
N PRO A 151 10.49 -3.43 -31.37
CA PRO A 151 10.51 -4.85 -31.04
C PRO A 151 11.53 -5.14 -29.95
N THR A 152 11.21 -6.11 -29.11
CA THR A 152 12.08 -6.63 -28.06
C THR A 152 12.83 -7.89 -28.56
N PRO A 153 13.94 -8.30 -27.94
CA PRO A 153 14.70 -9.48 -28.41
C PRO A 153 13.88 -10.76 -28.52
N MET A 154 12.96 -11.02 -27.58
CA MET A 154 12.03 -12.16 -27.63
C MET A 154 11.05 -12.10 -28.80
N GLU A 155 10.75 -10.90 -29.32
CA GLU A 155 9.97 -10.74 -30.55
C GLU A 155 10.85 -10.97 -31.79
N GLU A 156 12.06 -10.44 -31.80
CA GLU A 156 12.99 -10.56 -32.93
C GLU A 156 13.48 -11.99 -33.15
N GLU A 157 13.70 -12.75 -32.08
CA GLU A 157 14.11 -14.16 -32.15
C GLU A 157 12.96 -15.13 -32.44
N GLY A 158 11.71 -14.63 -32.49
CA GLY A 158 10.52 -15.44 -32.75
C GLY A 158 9.99 -16.24 -31.55
N LEU A 159 10.51 -16.03 -30.33
CA LEU A 159 9.94 -16.62 -29.11
C LEU A 159 8.52 -16.11 -28.85
N VAL A 160 8.29 -14.82 -29.13
CA VAL A 160 6.99 -14.14 -29.06
C VAL A 160 6.62 -13.66 -30.45
N ASP A 161 5.50 -14.13 -30.98
CA ASP A 161 4.95 -13.67 -32.25
C ASP A 161 4.37 -12.26 -32.08
N ARG A 162 5.10 -11.27 -32.59
CA ARG A 162 4.72 -9.85 -32.58
C ARG A 162 3.40 -9.59 -33.27
N SER A 163 3.02 -10.35 -34.31
CA SER A 163 1.75 -10.16 -35.03
C SER A 163 0.53 -10.48 -34.16
N ARG A 164 0.73 -11.25 -33.08
CA ARG A 164 -0.27 -11.61 -32.08
C ARG A 164 -0.24 -10.71 -30.83
N LEU A 165 0.56 -9.65 -30.84
CA LEU A 165 0.56 -8.61 -29.81
C LEU A 165 -0.39 -7.47 -30.20
N HIS A 166 -0.58 -6.51 -29.30
CA HIS A 166 -1.58 -5.45 -29.48
C HIS A 166 -0.98 -4.04 -29.62
N SER A 167 -1.81 -3.15 -30.13
CA SER A 167 -1.52 -1.73 -30.35
C SER A 167 -2.48 -0.83 -29.56
N ILE A 168 -2.81 -1.21 -28.32
CA ILE A 168 -3.68 -0.41 -27.45
C ILE A 168 -2.90 0.81 -26.97
N SER A 169 -3.54 1.98 -27.01
CA SER A 169 -2.99 3.21 -26.44
C SER A 169 -4.08 4.14 -25.93
N GLY A 170 -3.69 5.12 -25.12
CA GLY A 170 -4.59 6.11 -24.54
C GLY A 170 -5.37 5.58 -23.32
N ARG A 171 -6.34 6.38 -22.88
CA ARG A 171 -7.05 6.17 -21.61
C ARG A 171 -8.33 5.33 -21.73
N GLY A 172 -8.75 5.03 -22.96
CA GLY A 172 -9.93 4.22 -23.22
C GLY A 172 -9.74 2.78 -22.73
N ARG A 173 -10.85 2.08 -22.47
CA ARG A 173 -10.85 0.66 -22.07
C ARG A 173 -11.54 -0.26 -23.09
N LYS A 174 -11.99 0.28 -24.23
CA LYS A 174 -12.82 -0.45 -25.21
C LYS A 174 -12.11 -1.70 -25.74
N ASP A 175 -10.83 -1.58 -26.09
CA ASP A 175 -10.07 -2.72 -26.63
C ASP A 175 -9.76 -3.76 -25.55
N GLN A 176 -9.48 -3.33 -24.32
CA GLN A 176 -9.29 -4.22 -23.19
C GLN A 176 -10.56 -5.00 -22.86
N LEU A 177 -11.73 -4.36 -22.90
CA LEU A 177 -13.01 -5.04 -22.68
C LEU A 177 -13.29 -6.06 -23.80
N ARG A 178 -13.00 -5.72 -25.06
CA ARG A 178 -13.09 -6.67 -26.18
C ARG A 178 -12.17 -7.89 -25.97
N LEU A 179 -10.93 -7.68 -25.54
CA LEU A 179 -10.01 -8.78 -25.23
C LEU A 179 -10.49 -9.60 -24.04
N ALA A 180 -11.11 -8.97 -23.03
CA ALA A 180 -11.69 -9.68 -21.90
C ALA A 180 -12.80 -10.65 -22.35
N GLU A 181 -13.65 -10.21 -23.29
CA GLU A 181 -14.67 -11.06 -23.91
C GLU A 181 -14.04 -12.20 -24.72
N THR A 182 -13.02 -11.92 -25.54
CA THR A 182 -12.29 -12.94 -26.31
C THR A 182 -11.66 -14.02 -25.41
N TYR A 183 -11.10 -13.63 -24.27
CA TYR A 183 -10.55 -14.59 -23.30
C TYR A 183 -11.59 -15.19 -22.36
N GLY A 184 -12.88 -14.85 -22.51
CA GLY A 184 -13.97 -15.39 -21.69
C GLY A 184 -13.85 -15.03 -20.20
N LEU A 185 -13.37 -13.83 -19.86
CA LEU A 185 -13.24 -13.41 -18.46
C LEU A 185 -14.63 -13.24 -17.82
N THR A 186 -14.95 -14.07 -16.83
CA THR A 186 -16.25 -14.04 -16.14
C THR A 186 -16.37 -12.90 -15.14
N GLU A 187 -15.24 -12.47 -14.57
CA GLU A 187 -15.17 -11.31 -13.68
C GLU A 187 -14.23 -10.30 -14.33
N ILE A 188 -14.76 -9.12 -14.66
CA ILE A 188 -13.94 -8.03 -15.18
C ILE A 188 -13.59 -7.13 -14.00
N PRO A 189 -12.30 -6.96 -13.65
CA PRO A 189 -11.91 -6.04 -12.61
C PRO A 189 -12.46 -4.64 -12.90
N THR A 190 -13.23 -4.13 -11.95
CA THR A 190 -13.66 -2.75 -11.98
C THR A 190 -12.42 -1.85 -11.89
N PRO A 191 -12.47 -0.65 -12.50
CA PRO A 191 -11.42 0.33 -12.27
C PRO A 191 -11.59 0.86 -10.84
N ALA A 192 -11.14 0.10 -9.84
CA ALA A 192 -11.30 0.45 -8.43
C ALA A 192 -10.13 -0.09 -7.59
N GLY A 193 -9.76 0.66 -6.54
CA GLY A 193 -8.71 0.29 -5.59
C GLY A 193 -7.32 0.64 -6.08
N GLY A 194 -7.03 1.94 -6.21
CA GLY A 194 -5.67 2.41 -6.48
C GLY A 194 -4.71 2.08 -5.34
N CYS A 195 -3.43 2.37 -5.53
CA CYS A 195 -2.47 2.37 -4.44
C CYS A 195 -2.92 3.36 -3.35
N LEU A 196 -2.87 2.97 -2.07
CA LEU A 196 -3.27 3.82 -0.95
C LEU A 196 -2.47 5.14 -0.91
N LEU A 197 -1.26 5.14 -1.47
CA LEU A 197 -0.43 6.33 -1.62
C LEU A 197 -1.00 7.42 -2.54
N ALA A 198 -1.99 7.08 -3.36
CA ALA A 198 -2.71 8.03 -4.20
C ALA A 198 -3.93 8.66 -3.49
N GLU A 199 -4.24 8.23 -2.27
CA GLU A 199 -5.42 8.65 -1.51
C GLU A 199 -5.04 9.62 -0.40
N GLN A 200 -5.67 10.80 -0.36
CA GLN A 200 -5.42 11.81 0.68
C GLN A 200 -5.69 11.26 2.08
N GLU A 201 -6.78 10.48 2.25
CA GLU A 201 -7.15 9.87 3.51
C GLU A 201 -6.07 8.94 4.08
N SER A 202 -5.44 8.17 3.20
CA SER A 202 -4.36 7.25 3.57
C SER A 202 -3.05 8.02 3.79
N ALA A 203 -2.77 9.06 2.99
CA ALA A 203 -1.60 9.91 3.20
C ALA A 203 -1.59 10.64 4.55
N LYS A 204 -2.75 11.17 5.01
CA LYS A 204 -2.88 11.76 6.36
C LYS A 204 -2.46 10.80 7.48
N ARG A 205 -2.64 9.49 7.24
CA ARG A 205 -2.31 8.42 8.19
C ARG A 205 -0.86 7.95 8.07
N PHE A 206 -0.28 7.96 6.87
CA PHE A 206 1.08 7.47 6.63
C PHE A 206 2.16 8.53 6.85
N TRP A 207 1.88 9.78 6.49
CA TRP A 207 2.85 10.86 6.63
C TRP A 207 3.38 11.04 8.05
N PRO A 208 2.54 11.09 9.10
CA PRO A 208 3.06 11.18 10.45
C PRO A 208 3.86 9.93 10.84
N VAL A 209 3.46 8.72 10.43
CA VAL A 209 4.26 7.50 10.66
C VAL A 209 5.65 7.61 10.03
N LEU A 210 5.73 8.06 8.77
CA LEU A 210 7.00 8.25 8.05
C LEU A 210 7.93 9.27 8.71
N THR A 211 7.37 10.36 9.25
CA THR A 211 8.15 11.53 9.70
C THR A 211 8.39 11.57 11.20
N ARG A 212 7.58 10.85 11.99
CA ARG A 212 7.57 10.96 13.44
C ARG A 212 8.06 9.68 14.12
N ILE A 213 7.96 8.53 13.47
CA ILE A 213 8.50 7.28 14.00
C ILE A 213 9.90 7.09 13.41
N PRO A 214 10.95 6.97 14.24
CA PRO A 214 12.27 6.56 13.77
C PRO A 214 12.18 5.13 13.23
N ASP A 215 12.68 4.89 12.02
CA ASP A 215 12.72 3.57 11.38
C ASP A 215 11.37 2.81 11.40
N PRO A 216 10.30 3.35 10.78
CA PRO A 216 8.98 2.75 10.84
C PRO A 216 8.95 1.38 10.15
N SER A 217 8.27 0.42 10.76
CA SER A 217 8.14 -0.94 10.25
C SER A 217 6.87 -1.13 9.41
N PRO A 218 6.76 -2.22 8.62
CA PRO A 218 5.50 -2.59 7.94
C PRO A 218 4.32 -2.71 8.91
N ARG A 219 4.57 -3.09 10.17
CA ARG A 219 3.54 -3.19 11.22
C ARG A 219 2.96 -1.83 11.57
N ASP A 220 3.76 -0.77 11.59
CA ASP A 220 3.29 0.59 11.89
C ASP A 220 2.35 1.10 10.79
N PHE A 221 2.68 0.83 9.52
CA PHE A 221 1.77 1.16 8.41
C PHE A 221 0.49 0.31 8.39
N ALA A 222 0.57 -0.95 8.82
CA ALA A 222 -0.61 -1.80 8.99
C ALA A 222 -1.53 -1.26 10.10
N LEU A 223 -0.98 -0.89 11.26
CA LEU A 223 -1.69 -0.22 12.35
C LEU A 223 -2.36 1.07 11.85
N ALA A 224 -1.59 1.89 11.14
CA ALA A 224 -2.03 3.13 10.56
C ALA A 224 -3.23 2.99 9.62
N ASN A 225 -3.32 1.89 8.89
CA ASN A 225 -4.41 1.61 7.97
C ASN A 225 -5.71 1.18 8.66
N MET A 226 -5.61 0.35 9.70
CA MET A 226 -6.77 -0.27 10.33
C MET A 226 -7.46 0.59 11.39
N SER A 227 -6.82 1.64 11.89
CA SER A 227 -7.34 2.48 12.99
C SER A 227 -7.63 3.92 12.56
N ARG A 228 -8.38 4.65 13.39
CA ARG A 228 -8.29 6.12 13.42
C ARG A 228 -6.98 6.48 14.12
N GLN A 229 -6.39 7.61 13.77
CA GLN A 229 -5.09 8.01 14.30
C GLN A 229 -5.14 9.41 14.88
N TYR A 230 -4.61 9.52 16.09
CA TYR A 230 -4.42 10.77 16.78
C TYR A 230 -3.00 10.85 17.30
N TRP A 231 -2.42 12.04 17.27
CA TRP A 231 -1.06 12.30 17.71
C TRP A 231 -1.07 13.38 18.78
N ASN A 232 -0.23 13.20 19.78
CA ASN A 232 0.09 14.19 20.79
C ASN A 232 1.61 14.13 21.01
N ASP A 233 2.35 15.05 20.39
CA ASP A 233 3.81 15.09 20.35
C ASP A 233 4.51 13.75 20.02
N GLY A 234 5.07 13.11 21.05
CA GLY A 234 5.78 11.83 20.99
C GLY A 234 4.88 10.59 21.09
N LEU A 235 3.58 10.78 21.22
CA LEU A 235 2.61 9.74 21.50
C LEU A 235 1.63 9.58 20.34
N TRP A 236 1.27 8.33 20.06
CA TRP A 236 0.45 7.91 18.94
C TRP A 236 -0.73 7.07 19.44
N MET A 237 -1.95 7.57 19.27
CA MET A 237 -3.17 6.90 19.67
C MET A 237 -3.91 6.33 18.45
N MET A 238 -4.15 5.02 18.48
CA MET A 238 -4.83 4.28 17.43
C MET A 238 -6.16 3.75 17.96
N VAL A 239 -7.28 4.27 17.44
CA VAL A 239 -8.63 3.92 17.90
C VAL A 239 -9.31 3.00 16.89
N GLY A 240 -9.77 1.84 17.33
CA GLY A 240 -10.42 0.86 16.45
C GLY A 240 -11.77 1.36 15.90
N ARG A 241 -12.05 1.06 14.62
CA ARG A 241 -13.26 1.52 13.92
C ARG A 241 -14.45 0.57 14.09
N ASN A 242 -14.18 -0.70 14.34
CA ASN A 242 -15.16 -1.77 14.53
C ASN A 242 -14.56 -2.89 15.38
N LYS A 243 -15.34 -3.93 15.68
CA LYS A 243 -14.89 -5.07 16.48
C LYS A 243 -13.66 -5.77 15.90
N ALA A 244 -13.63 -6.01 14.59
CA ALA A 244 -12.49 -6.67 13.94
C ALA A 244 -11.20 -5.85 14.09
N ASN A 245 -11.28 -4.52 13.98
CA ASN A 245 -10.13 -3.63 14.22
C ASN A 245 -9.73 -3.60 15.70
N ASN A 246 -10.69 -3.60 16.65
CA ASN A 246 -10.37 -3.71 18.07
C ASN A 246 -9.60 -5.00 18.38
N ASP A 247 -10.09 -6.14 17.86
CA ASP A 247 -9.45 -7.43 18.08
C ASP A 247 -8.06 -7.48 17.43
N ALA A 248 -7.88 -6.85 16.26
CA ALA A 248 -6.57 -6.72 15.61
C ALA A 248 -5.61 -5.83 16.39
N LEU A 249 -6.05 -4.66 16.87
CA LEU A 249 -5.24 -3.76 17.70
C LEU A 249 -4.75 -4.44 18.97
N ALA A 250 -5.61 -5.20 19.65
CA ALA A 250 -5.23 -5.96 20.84
C ALA A 250 -4.11 -6.97 20.55
N ARG A 251 -4.20 -7.72 19.44
CA ARG A 251 -3.15 -8.66 19.01
C ARG A 251 -1.87 -7.97 18.56
N MET A 252 -1.97 -6.70 18.14
CA MET A 252 -0.85 -5.92 17.66
C MET A 252 -0.14 -5.10 18.76
N ALA A 253 -0.66 -5.11 19.99
CA ALA A 253 0.00 -4.47 21.12
C ALA A 253 1.38 -5.09 21.39
N GLN A 254 2.34 -4.26 21.74
CA GLN A 254 3.67 -4.63 22.21
C GLN A 254 3.81 -4.31 23.70
N ALA A 255 4.88 -4.81 24.34
CA ALA A 255 5.07 -4.71 25.79
C ALA A 255 5.01 -3.27 26.33
N GLU A 256 5.47 -2.29 25.54
CA GLU A 256 5.52 -0.87 25.91
C GLU A 256 4.27 -0.08 25.49
N ASP A 257 3.34 -0.71 24.77
CA ASP A 257 2.08 -0.08 24.39
C ASP A 257 1.09 -0.11 25.56
N LEU A 258 0.16 0.84 25.54
CA LEU A 258 -0.96 0.91 26.48
C LEU A 258 -2.26 0.66 25.74
N LEU A 259 -3.12 -0.20 26.29
CA LEU A 259 -4.47 -0.41 25.80
C LEU A 259 -5.46 0.34 26.68
N PHE A 260 -6.33 1.13 26.07
CA PHE A 260 -7.37 1.89 26.73
C PHE A 260 -8.73 1.39 26.29
N LYS A 261 -9.59 1.05 27.25
CA LYS A 261 -10.96 0.60 26.99
C LYS A 261 -11.91 1.08 28.08
N THR A 262 -13.10 1.50 27.68
CA THR A 262 -14.17 1.79 28.64
C THR A 262 -14.52 0.55 29.46
N ALA A 263 -14.58 0.70 30.78
CA ALA A 263 -14.90 -0.38 31.72
C ALA A 263 -16.40 -0.48 32.02
N ASP A 264 -17.12 0.63 31.85
CA ASP A 264 -18.50 0.86 32.25
C ASP A 264 -19.52 0.73 31.10
N VAL A 265 -19.11 1.06 29.87
CA VAL A 265 -19.96 1.00 28.67
C VAL A 265 -19.22 0.38 27.49
N GLN A 266 -19.94 0.02 26.43
CA GLN A 266 -19.32 -0.43 25.19
C GLN A 266 -18.69 0.75 24.43
N GLY A 267 -17.38 0.64 24.17
CA GLY A 267 -16.58 1.63 23.46
C GLY A 267 -15.51 1.00 22.55
N PRO A 268 -14.81 1.82 21.76
CA PRO A 268 -13.69 1.35 20.97
C PRO A 268 -12.52 0.91 21.87
N LEU A 269 -11.66 0.04 21.36
CA LEU A 269 -10.34 -0.17 21.93
C LEU A 269 -9.39 0.86 21.34
N ALA A 270 -8.60 1.50 22.17
CA ALA A 270 -7.51 2.35 21.72
C ALA A 270 -6.16 1.77 22.15
N LEU A 271 -5.19 1.79 21.23
CA LEU A 271 -3.79 1.43 21.46
C LEU A 271 -2.99 2.73 21.47
N GLY A 272 -2.34 3.03 22.60
CA GLY A 272 -1.39 4.13 22.72
C GLY A 272 0.03 3.59 22.59
N ARG A 273 0.78 4.13 21.62
CA ARG A 273 2.19 3.84 21.38
C ARG A 273 3.04 5.09 21.62
N ARG A 274 4.20 4.91 22.25
CA ARG A 274 5.20 5.96 22.42
C ARG A 274 6.31 5.83 21.38
N LYS A 275 6.90 6.94 20.97
CA LYS A 275 8.16 6.91 20.22
C LYS A 275 9.30 6.34 21.09
N PRO A 276 10.33 5.75 20.47
CA PRO A 276 11.56 5.41 21.17
C PRO A 276 12.10 6.62 21.97
N GLY A 277 12.49 6.40 23.23
CA GLY A 277 13.00 7.44 24.13
C GLY A 277 11.96 8.28 24.86
N ILE A 278 10.67 8.19 24.49
CA ILE A 278 9.57 8.83 25.25
C ILE A 278 9.03 7.83 26.26
N ILE A 279 8.66 8.27 27.47
CA ILE A 279 8.03 7.44 28.50
C ILE A 279 6.62 8.00 28.77
N TRP A 280 5.65 7.12 28.98
CA TRP A 280 4.31 7.53 29.42
C TRP A 280 4.40 8.12 30.84
N THR A 281 4.08 9.40 30.99
CA THR A 281 3.85 9.98 32.32
C THR A 281 2.45 9.65 32.82
N GLU A 282 2.22 9.77 34.13
CA GLU A 282 0.87 9.62 34.69
C GLU A 282 -0.11 10.66 34.14
N GLU A 283 0.37 11.85 33.76
CA GLU A 283 -0.44 12.88 33.12
C GLU A 283 -0.83 12.47 31.70
N ASP A 284 0.12 11.97 30.89
CA ASP A 284 -0.16 11.47 29.54
C ASP A 284 -1.22 10.37 29.55
N ILE A 285 -1.13 9.44 30.51
CA ILE A 285 -2.08 8.33 30.65
C ILE A 285 -3.47 8.86 31.00
N ARG A 286 -3.58 9.87 31.90
CA ARG A 286 -4.86 10.50 32.24
C ARG A 286 -5.46 11.25 31.05
N LEU A 287 -4.65 12.00 30.30
CA LEU A 287 -5.09 12.71 29.09
C LEU A 287 -5.56 11.73 28.00
N ALA A 288 -4.81 10.65 27.77
CA ALA A 288 -5.18 9.58 26.84
C ALA A 288 -6.49 8.89 27.26
N ALA A 289 -6.63 8.54 28.54
CA ALA A 289 -7.86 7.94 29.06
C ALA A 289 -9.07 8.87 28.86
N THR A 290 -8.90 10.15 29.18
CA THR A 290 -9.95 11.17 29.02
C THR A 290 -10.32 11.36 27.54
N PHE A 291 -9.34 11.36 26.65
CA PHE A 291 -9.56 11.39 25.21
C PHE A 291 -10.40 10.18 24.72
N VAL A 292 -10.05 8.97 25.17
CA VAL A 292 -10.79 7.75 24.83
C VAL A 292 -12.23 7.77 25.39
N ALA A 293 -12.42 8.34 26.58
CA ALA A 293 -13.74 8.51 27.18
C ALA A 293 -14.69 9.34 26.30
N GLY A 294 -14.17 10.35 25.60
CA GLY A 294 -14.93 11.22 24.68
C GLY A 294 -15.68 10.46 23.57
N PHE A 295 -15.15 9.32 23.10
CA PHE A 295 -15.80 8.48 22.09
C PHE A 295 -17.11 7.83 22.57
N THR A 296 -17.35 7.85 23.88
CA THR A 296 -18.49 7.20 24.53
C THR A 296 -19.31 8.17 25.38
N ALA A 297 -19.02 9.48 25.36
CA ALA A 297 -19.69 10.48 26.18
C ALA A 297 -21.22 10.44 26.04
N LYS A 298 -21.75 10.29 24.82
CA LYS A 298 -23.21 10.21 24.54
C LYS A 298 -23.90 8.96 25.09
N LYS A 299 -23.15 7.96 25.56
CA LYS A 299 -23.68 6.70 26.12
C LYS A 299 -23.80 6.76 27.64
N ARG A 300 -23.43 7.88 28.26
CA ARG A 300 -23.45 8.05 29.72
C ARG A 300 -24.54 9.05 30.14
N PRO A 301 -25.15 8.84 31.32
CA PRO A 301 -25.90 9.87 32.01
C PRO A 301 -25.06 11.15 32.22
N PRO A 302 -25.69 12.34 32.19
CA PRO A 302 -25.02 13.59 32.54
C PRO A 302 -24.37 13.51 33.93
N GLY A 303 -23.13 14.00 34.05
CA GLY A 303 -22.39 14.03 35.32
C GLY A 303 -21.73 12.71 35.75
N GLN A 304 -21.96 11.60 35.04
CA GLN A 304 -21.27 10.35 35.35
C GLN A 304 -19.82 10.37 34.84
N ALA A 305 -18.87 10.23 35.76
CA ALA A 305 -17.45 10.09 35.45
C ALA A 305 -17.17 8.80 34.66
N PRO A 306 -16.53 8.88 33.47
CA PRO A 306 -16.14 7.70 32.70
C PRO A 306 -15.09 6.86 33.41
N LEU A 307 -15.25 5.53 33.38
CA LEU A 307 -14.23 4.59 33.86
C LEU A 307 -13.46 3.99 32.69
N ILE A 308 -12.15 4.23 32.63
CA ILE A 308 -11.26 3.72 31.59
C ILE A 308 -10.28 2.71 32.18
N ARG A 309 -10.35 1.48 31.69
CA ARG A 309 -9.34 0.45 31.96
C ARG A 309 -8.12 0.73 31.08
N VAL A 310 -6.97 0.87 31.73
CA VAL A 310 -5.65 0.94 31.09
C VAL A 310 -4.93 -0.37 31.36
N THR A 311 -4.51 -1.05 30.30
CA THR A 311 -3.74 -2.29 30.37
C THR A 311 -2.36 -2.08 29.77
N SER A 312 -1.31 -2.49 30.47
CA SER A 312 0.07 -2.56 29.98
C SER A 312 0.61 -3.95 30.25
N SER A 313 1.02 -4.67 29.21
CA SER A 313 1.39 -6.09 29.33
C SER A 313 0.32 -6.87 30.11
N ASP A 314 0.62 -7.35 31.32
CA ASP A 314 -0.30 -8.12 32.17
C ASP A 314 -0.92 -7.32 33.32
N GLN A 315 -0.56 -6.04 33.47
CA GLN A 315 -1.10 -5.18 34.52
C GLN A 315 -2.27 -4.37 33.99
N SER A 316 -3.35 -4.30 34.76
CA SER A 316 -4.49 -3.44 34.45
C SER A 316 -4.89 -2.60 35.65
N ARG A 317 -5.22 -1.34 35.40
CA ARG A 317 -5.83 -0.44 36.39
C ARG A 317 -6.98 0.32 35.75
N THR A 318 -7.93 0.76 36.57
CA THR A 318 -9.05 1.58 36.11
C THR A 318 -8.84 3.01 36.58
N LEU A 319 -8.99 3.95 35.67
CA LEU A 319 -8.94 5.38 35.95
C LEU A 319 -10.35 5.96 35.84
N GLU A 320 -10.71 6.77 36.81
CA GLU A 320 -11.88 7.63 36.74
C GLU A 320 -11.49 8.94 36.04
N CYS A 321 -12.11 9.21 34.90
CA CYS A 321 -11.88 10.42 34.12
C CYS A 321 -12.88 11.51 34.51
N PRO A 322 -12.56 12.80 34.31
CA PRO A 322 -13.51 13.88 34.49
C PRO A 322 -14.81 13.65 33.70
N ALA A 323 -15.96 13.95 34.32
CA ALA A 323 -17.28 13.82 33.69
C ALA A 323 -17.46 14.77 32.49
N GLU A 324 -16.83 15.94 32.56
CA GLU A 324 -16.71 16.89 31.46
C GLU A 324 -15.37 16.65 30.76
N SER A 325 -15.41 16.36 29.45
CA SER A 325 -14.18 16.24 28.67
C SER A 325 -13.50 17.62 28.58
N PRO A 326 -12.17 17.71 28.80
CA PRO A 326 -11.43 18.94 28.54
C PRO A 326 -11.72 19.44 27.13
N SER A 327 -11.78 20.76 26.95
CA SER A 327 -11.98 21.38 25.63
C SER A 327 -10.90 20.95 24.64
N GLU A 328 -9.68 20.69 25.12
CA GLU A 328 -8.57 20.15 24.34
C GLU A 328 -7.79 19.11 25.15
N THR A 329 -7.58 17.93 24.58
CA THR A 329 -6.76 16.86 25.18
C THR A 329 -5.36 16.77 24.56
N GLY A 330 -5.03 17.66 23.62
CA GLY A 330 -3.81 17.64 22.82
C GLY A 330 -3.80 16.61 21.68
N TRP A 331 -4.69 15.62 21.70
CA TRP A 331 -4.78 14.58 20.66
C TRP A 331 -5.42 15.13 19.39
N THR A 332 -4.65 15.20 18.31
CA THR A 332 -5.09 15.77 17.03
C THR A 332 -4.95 14.79 15.88
N GLU A 333 -5.85 14.87 14.91
CA GLU A 333 -5.70 14.19 13.62
C GLU A 333 -4.85 15.03 12.66
N PHE A 334 -4.18 14.35 11.73
CA PHE A 334 -3.57 15.03 10.60
C PHE A 334 -4.63 15.42 9.59
N THR A 335 -4.72 16.71 9.27
CA THR A 335 -5.50 17.18 8.11
C THR A 335 -4.71 17.00 6.82
N TRP A 336 -5.40 17.03 5.68
CA TRP A 336 -4.72 16.97 4.39
C TRP A 336 -3.86 18.22 4.16
N ASP A 337 -4.35 19.41 4.54
CA ASP A 337 -3.58 20.65 4.36
C ASP A 337 -2.31 20.65 5.21
N ARG A 338 -2.39 20.20 6.47
CA ARG A 338 -1.20 19.99 7.32
C ARG A 338 -0.23 19.00 6.68
N THR A 339 -0.73 17.84 6.24
CA THR A 339 0.09 16.79 5.60
C THR A 339 0.79 17.32 4.34
N LYS A 340 0.06 18.07 3.52
CA LYS A 340 0.58 18.67 2.28
C LYS A 340 1.66 19.70 2.58
N GLN A 341 1.44 20.57 3.56
CA GLN A 341 2.40 21.59 3.97
C GLN A 341 3.68 20.94 4.53
N GLU A 342 3.55 20.05 5.52
CA GLU A 342 4.70 19.34 6.10
C GLU A 342 5.48 18.54 5.05
N LYS A 343 4.80 17.93 4.07
CA LYS A 343 5.45 17.28 2.93
C LYS A 343 6.26 18.26 2.09
N GLN A 344 5.71 19.42 1.78
CA GLN A 344 6.42 20.43 0.99
C GLN A 344 7.65 20.95 1.74
N ASP A 345 7.50 21.22 3.04
CA ASP A 345 8.60 21.68 3.89
C ASP A 345 9.71 20.62 3.98
N TRP A 346 9.32 19.35 4.13
CA TRP A 346 10.27 18.23 4.11
C TRP A 346 11.02 18.14 2.78
N ILE A 347 10.31 18.24 1.65
CA ILE A 347 10.95 18.22 0.32
C ILE A 347 11.93 19.39 0.18
N ASN A 348 11.54 20.60 0.57
CA ASN A 348 12.40 21.78 0.50
C ASN A 348 13.66 21.63 1.37
N ALA A 349 13.53 21.05 2.57
CA ALA A 349 14.66 20.83 3.48
C ALA A 349 15.63 19.73 3.02
N ASN A 350 15.17 18.77 2.22
CA ASN A 350 15.94 17.59 1.79
C ASN A 350 16.26 17.58 0.29
N SER A 351 15.94 18.65 -0.45
CA SER A 351 16.30 18.75 -1.86
C SER A 351 17.78 19.12 -1.98
N PRO A 352 18.59 18.40 -2.78
CA PRO A 352 19.96 18.81 -3.04
C PRO A 352 19.96 20.22 -3.66
N SER A 353 20.71 21.14 -3.06
CA SER A 353 20.93 22.51 -3.55
C SER A 353 21.59 22.54 -4.92
#